data_AF-A0A534IB93-F1
#
_entry.id   AF-A0A534IB93-F1
#
_cell.length_a   1.000
_cell.length_b   1.000
_cell.length_c   1.000
_cell.angle_alpha   90.00
_cell.angle_beta   90.00
_cell.angle_gamma   90.00
#
_symmetry.space_group_name_H-M   'P 1'
#
loop_
_entity.id
_entity.type
_entity.pdbx_description
1 polymer ?
#
loop_
_entity_poly.entity_id
_entity_poly.type
_entity_poly.pdbx_seq_one_letter_code
_entity_poly.pdbx_strand_id
1 'polypeptide(L)'
;MALRERAATAWLFSLVGGALMAVFGLFVTKAGFDLLYPRVTTNEGQALITQGMIVAAAGLLVLLGSAAFYFMPDQRRSWAALVVALSILGWLEAVSFAIGQAWNDLYLAISIGPVLGLTGGLLGSIWRPAPE
;
A
#
# COMPACT_ATOMS: atom_id res chain seq x y z
N MET A 1 16.74 -3.34 -23.34
CA MET A 1 16.28 -2.81 -22.05
C MET A 1 16.92 -3.61 -20.93
N ALA A 2 18.06 -3.14 -20.45
CA ALA A 2 19.05 -3.95 -19.74
C ALA A 2 18.73 -3.98 -18.22
N LEU A 3 18.47 -5.17 -17.67
CA LEU A 3 18.41 -5.59 -16.24
C LEU A 3 18.05 -4.55 -15.16
N ARG A 4 18.80 -3.44 -15.07
CA ARG A 4 18.58 -2.30 -14.16
C ARG A 4 17.25 -1.58 -14.41
N GLU A 5 16.80 -1.49 -15.66
CA GLU A 5 15.54 -0.81 -16.01
C GLU A 5 14.32 -1.53 -15.43
N ARG A 6 14.26 -2.86 -15.50
CA ARG A 6 13.13 -3.64 -14.95
C ARG A 6 13.06 -3.61 -13.42
N ALA A 7 14.22 -3.61 -12.75
CA ALA A 7 14.29 -3.45 -11.30
C ALA A 7 13.88 -2.03 -10.87
N ALA A 8 14.26 -1.01 -11.64
CA ALA A 8 13.80 0.35 -11.41
C ALA A 8 12.29 0.49 -11.63
N THR A 9 11.73 -0.17 -12.65
CA THR A 9 10.29 -0.19 -12.89
C THR A 9 9.52 -0.84 -11.75
N ALA A 10 9.94 -2.03 -11.31
CA ALA A 10 9.33 -2.72 -10.16
C ALA A 10 9.37 -1.85 -8.89
N TRP A 11 10.51 -1.18 -8.67
CA TRP A 11 10.70 -0.30 -7.52
C TRP A 11 9.80 0.93 -7.58
N LEU A 12 9.73 1.60 -8.73
CA LEU A 12 8.86 2.75 -8.96
C LEU A 12 7.39 2.40 -8.74
N PHE A 13 6.92 1.27 -9.26
CA PHE A 13 5.54 0.82 -9.07
C PHE A 13 5.21 0.57 -7.59
N SER A 14 6.10 -0.13 -6.86
CA SER A 14 5.93 -0.35 -5.43
C SER A 14 5.97 0.95 -4.63
N LEU A 15 6.85 1.89 -5.02
CA LEU A 15 7.02 3.16 -4.33
C LEU A 15 5.78 4.06 -4.51
N VAL A 16 5.31 4.22 -5.74
CA VAL A 16 4.10 4.98 -6.04
C VAL A 16 2.89 4.33 -5.36
N GLY A 17 2.78 3.00 -5.43
CA GLY A 17 1.69 2.26 -4.79
C GLY A 17 1.65 2.45 -3.28
N GLY A 18 2.78 2.26 -2.60
CA GLY A 18 2.91 2.48 -1.16
C GLY A 18 2.66 3.91 -0.73
N ALA A 19 3.12 4.90 -1.51
CA ALA A 19 2.87 6.32 -1.24
C ALA A 19 1.38 6.67 -1.31
N LEU A 20 0.70 6.22 -2.37
CA LEU A 20 -0.74 6.45 -2.52
C LEU A 20 -1.54 5.78 -1.40
N MET A 21 -1.18 4.56 -1.02
CA MET A 21 -1.79 3.88 0.14
C MET A 21 -1.55 4.65 1.44
N ALA A 22 -0.32 5.12 1.69
CA ALA A 22 0.02 5.86 2.90
C ALA A 22 -0.79 7.17 3.01
N VAL A 23 -0.83 7.95 1.93
CA VAL A 23 -1.60 9.20 1.87
C VAL A 23 -3.09 8.95 2.06
N PHE A 24 -3.62 7.93 1.41
CA PHE A 24 -5.03 7.56 1.55
C PHE A 24 -5.35 7.15 3.00
N GLY A 25 -4.53 6.31 3.62
CA GLY A 25 -4.70 5.91 5.02
C GLY A 25 -4.71 7.11 5.97
N LEU A 26 -3.80 8.07 5.79
CA LEU A 26 -3.78 9.30 6.58
C LEU A 26 -5.05 10.15 6.39
N PHE A 27 -5.58 10.22 5.16
CA PHE A 27 -6.83 10.93 4.89
C PHE A 27 -8.02 10.29 5.61
N VAL A 28 -8.12 8.96 5.57
CA VAL A 28 -9.17 8.21 6.28
C VAL A 28 -9.03 8.38 7.80
N THR A 29 -7.81 8.31 8.33
CA THR A 29 -7.56 8.55 9.75
C THR A 29 -8.01 9.95 10.17
N LYS A 30 -7.68 10.97 9.37
CA LYS A 30 -8.14 12.35 9.60
C LYS A 30 -9.68 12.43 9.59
N ALA A 31 -10.34 11.82 8.62
CA ALA A 31 -11.81 11.78 8.56
C ALA A 31 -12.42 11.13 9.80
N GLY A 32 -11.79 10.06 10.33
CA GLY A 32 -12.20 9.45 11.59
C GLY A 32 -12.05 10.38 12.80
N PHE A 33 -10.97 11.16 12.88
CA PHE A 33 -10.79 12.20 13.91
C PHE A 33 -11.82 13.33 13.77
N ASP A 34 -12.11 13.77 12.54
CA ASP A 34 -13.11 14.80 12.24
C ASP A 34 -14.54 14.35 12.64
N LEU A 35 -14.81 13.04 12.71
CA LEU A 35 -16.08 12.48 13.22
C LEU A 35 -16.11 12.34 14.75
N LEU A 36 -14.96 12.07 15.37
CA LEU A 36 -14.84 11.94 16.82
C LEU A 36 -14.90 13.30 17.54
N TYR A 37 -14.38 14.35 16.91
CA TYR A 37 -14.44 15.72 17.42
C TYR A 37 -15.62 16.47 16.77
N PRO A 38 -16.54 17.08 17.54
CA PRO A 38 -16.23 17.70 18.82
C PRO A 38 -16.73 16.99 20.09
N ARG A 39 -17.51 15.89 20.05
CA ARG A 39 -18.09 15.34 21.31
C ARG A 39 -18.83 14.00 21.25
N VAL A 40 -18.88 13.29 20.12
CA VAL A 40 -19.58 11.99 20.05
C VAL A 40 -18.53 10.91 19.83
N THR A 41 -18.25 10.12 20.87
CA THR A 41 -17.55 8.84 20.70
C THR A 41 -18.46 7.92 19.91
N THR A 42 -18.41 8.02 18.59
CA THR A 42 -19.05 7.06 17.69
C THR A 42 -18.09 5.89 17.49
N ASN A 43 -18.61 4.67 17.57
CA ASN A 43 -17.85 3.46 17.20
C ASN A 43 -17.33 3.57 15.76
N GLU A 44 -18.04 4.31 14.90
CA GLU A 44 -17.68 4.59 13.52
C GLU A 44 -16.40 5.42 13.40
N GLY A 45 -16.25 6.51 14.16
CA GLY A 45 -15.05 7.34 14.13
C GLY A 45 -13.80 6.58 14.61
N GLN A 46 -13.94 5.76 15.64
CA GLN A 46 -12.84 4.91 16.13
C GLN A 46 -12.44 3.82 15.12
N ALA A 47 -13.43 3.20 14.48
CA ALA A 47 -13.18 2.22 13.41
C ALA A 47 -12.43 2.87 12.24
N LEU A 48 -12.84 4.07 11.81
CA LEU A 48 -12.19 4.81 10.72
C LEU A 48 -10.74 5.19 11.04
N ILE A 49 -10.47 5.66 12.26
CA ILE A 49 -9.10 5.93 12.69
C ILE A 49 -8.25 4.65 12.57
N THR A 50 -8.77 3.55 13.09
CA THR A 50 -8.05 2.26 13.11
C THR A 50 -7.77 1.75 11.69
N GLN A 51 -8.79 1.71 10.83
CA GLN A 51 -8.66 1.30 9.43
C GLN A 51 -7.67 2.20 8.68
N GLY A 52 -7.81 3.52 8.81
CA GLY A 52 -6.91 4.48 8.18
C GLY A 52 -5.46 4.30 8.63
N MET A 53 -5.22 4.05 9.92
CA MET A 53 -3.87 3.81 10.45
C MET A 53 -3.28 2.51 9.93
N ILE A 54 -4.07 1.43 9.80
CA ILE A 54 -3.61 0.17 9.24
C ILE A 54 -3.23 0.35 7.77
N VAL A 55 -4.06 1.03 6.97
CA VAL A 55 -3.76 1.32 5.56
C VAL A 55 -2.53 2.21 5.43
N ALA A 56 -2.39 3.21 6.30
CA ALA A 56 -1.22 4.09 6.33
C ALA A 56 0.06 3.31 6.66
N ALA A 57 0.02 2.46 7.69
CA ALA A 57 1.12 1.61 8.09
C ALA A 57 1.50 0.62 6.99
N ALA A 58 0.51 0.00 6.33
CA ALA A 58 0.73 -0.89 5.20
C ALA A 58 1.43 -0.14 4.05
N GLY A 59 0.98 1.07 3.70
CA GLY A 59 1.61 1.90 2.69
C GLY A 59 3.06 2.27 3.03
N LEU A 60 3.33 2.66 4.27
CA LEU A 60 4.69 2.96 4.76
C LEU A 60 5.61 1.72 4.71
N LEU A 61 5.10 0.56 5.11
CA LEU A 61 5.86 -0.69 5.05
C LEU A 61 6.09 -1.14 3.60
N VAL A 62 5.16 -0.87 2.67
CA VAL A 62 5.39 -1.06 1.23
C VAL A 62 6.51 -0.14 0.73
N LEU A 63 6.56 1.13 1.15
CA LEU A 63 7.65 2.04 0.80
C LEU A 63 9.01 1.51 1.31
N LEU A 64 9.08 1.09 2.57
CA LEU A 64 10.28 0.51 3.15
C LEU A 64 10.71 -0.78 2.46
N GLY A 65 9.75 -1.69 2.22
CA GLY A 65 9.99 -2.93 1.48
C GLY A 65 10.42 -2.68 0.03
N SER A 66 9.88 -1.64 -0.61
CA SER A 66 10.28 -1.21 -1.96
C SER A 66 11.76 -0.81 -2.00
N ALA A 67 12.18 0.03 -1.06
CA ALA A 67 13.57 0.46 -0.95
C ALA A 67 14.49 -0.72 -0.62
N ALA A 68 14.10 -1.55 0.36
CA ALA A 68 14.89 -2.69 0.79
C ALA A 68 15.14 -3.69 -0.34
N PHE A 69 14.15 -4.04 -1.16
CA PHE A 69 14.37 -4.99 -2.26
C PHE A 69 15.25 -4.40 -3.39
N TYR A 70 15.25 -3.08 -3.57
CA TYR A 70 16.11 -2.40 -4.54
C TYR A 70 17.58 -2.45 -4.09
N PHE A 71 17.85 -2.15 -2.81
CA PHE A 71 19.20 -2.11 -2.25
C PHE A 71 19.76 -3.48 -1.81
N MET A 72 18.91 -4.45 -1.49
CA MET A 72 19.30 -5.79 -1.01
C MET A 72 18.87 -6.87 -2.02
N PRO A 73 19.62 -7.07 -3.12
CA PRO A 73 19.26 -8.02 -4.17
C PRO A 73 19.15 -9.47 -3.67
N ASP A 74 19.96 -9.87 -2.68
CA ASP A 74 19.97 -11.23 -2.13
C ASP A 74 18.67 -11.59 -1.38
N GLN A 75 18.05 -10.59 -0.75
CA GLN A 75 16.79 -10.75 -0.01
C GLN A 75 15.58 -10.27 -0.81
N ARG A 76 15.76 -9.93 -2.09
CA ARG A 76 14.74 -9.27 -2.91
C ARG A 76 13.41 -10.00 -2.92
N ARG A 77 13.42 -11.34 -3.04
CA ARG A 77 12.18 -12.12 -3.09
C ARG A 77 11.37 -12.04 -1.80
N SER A 78 12.04 -12.04 -0.66
CA SER A 78 11.39 -11.90 0.66
C SER A 78 10.76 -10.52 0.80
N TRP A 79 11.48 -9.47 0.42
CA TRP A 79 10.97 -8.10 0.43
C TRP A 79 9.84 -7.89 -0.57
N ALA A 80 9.94 -8.47 -1.76
CA ALA A 80 8.88 -8.46 -2.77
C ALA A 80 7.61 -9.17 -2.27
N ALA A 81 7.73 -10.32 -1.62
CA ALA A 81 6.60 -11.02 -1.01
C ALA A 81 5.95 -10.19 0.11
N LEU A 82 6.76 -9.51 0.92
CA LEU A 82 6.28 -8.61 1.96
C LEU A 82 5.52 -7.41 1.36
N VAL A 83 6.05 -6.78 0.31
CA VAL A 83 5.37 -5.71 -0.44
C VAL A 83 4.01 -6.18 -0.97
N VAL A 84 3.96 -7.39 -1.55
CA VAL A 84 2.70 -7.98 -2.03
C VAL A 84 1.72 -8.16 -0.88
N ALA A 85 2.13 -8.81 0.21
CA ALA A 85 1.26 -9.08 1.36
C ALA A 85 0.69 -7.79 1.98
N LEU A 86 1.52 -6.76 2.12
CA LEU A 86 1.11 -5.46 2.66
C LEU A 86 0.19 -4.69 1.70
N SER A 87 0.43 -4.80 0.40
CA SER A 87 -0.46 -4.21 -0.61
C SER A 87 -1.84 -4.86 -0.54
N ILE A 88 -1.92 -6.19 -0.38
CA ILE A 88 -3.20 -6.89 -0.17
C ILE A 88 -3.86 -6.41 1.12
N LEU A 89 -3.13 -6.37 2.22
CA LEU A 89 -3.67 -5.99 3.53
C LEU A 89 -4.25 -4.57 3.50
N GLY A 90 -3.49 -3.59 3.01
CA GLY A 90 -4.01 -2.23 2.91
C GLY A 90 -5.12 -2.09 1.88
N TRP A 91 -5.17 -2.92 0.84
CA TRP A 91 -6.32 -2.95 -0.08
C TRP A 91 -7.58 -3.45 0.60
N LEU A 92 -7.51 -4.57 1.34
CA LEU A 92 -8.65 -5.15 2.04
C LEU A 92 -9.27 -4.17 3.04
N GLU A 93 -8.43 -3.47 3.80
CA GLU A 93 -8.89 -2.45 4.74
C GLU A 93 -9.47 -1.21 4.05
N ALA A 94 -8.90 -0.80 2.92
CA ALA A 94 -9.42 0.35 2.18
C ALA A 94 -10.73 0.02 1.44
N VAL A 95 -10.89 -1.21 0.97
CA VAL A 95 -12.11 -1.72 0.34
C VAL A 95 -13.24 -1.89 1.36
N SER A 96 -12.95 -2.42 2.54
CA SER A 96 -13.94 -2.56 3.61
C SER A 96 -14.53 -1.20 3.99
N PHE A 97 -13.70 -0.15 4.01
CA PHE A 97 -14.14 1.24 4.16
C PHE A 97 -15.04 1.72 3.00
N ALA A 98 -14.58 1.58 1.75
CA ALA A 98 -15.32 2.09 0.58
C ALA A 98 -16.70 1.44 0.42
N ILE A 99 -16.80 0.13 0.68
CA ILE A 99 -18.07 -0.61 0.67
C ILE A 99 -18.95 -0.16 1.84
N GLY A 100 -18.38 0.00 3.04
CA GLY A 100 -19.11 0.46 4.23
C GLY A 100 -19.74 1.84 4.08
N GLN A 101 -19.17 2.69 3.21
CA GLN A 101 -19.68 4.04 2.91
C GLN A 101 -20.45 4.13 1.59
N ALA A 102 -20.66 3.01 0.88
CA ALA A 102 -21.30 2.95 -0.45
C ALA A 102 -20.66 3.87 -1.52
N TRP A 103 -19.34 4.08 -1.44
CA TRP A 103 -18.60 4.98 -2.33
C TRP A 103 -17.92 4.20 -3.47
N ASN A 104 -18.72 3.76 -4.45
CA ASN A 104 -18.24 2.96 -5.59
C ASN A 104 -17.17 3.67 -6.44
N ASP A 105 -17.27 4.99 -6.63
CA ASP A 105 -16.25 5.74 -7.38
C ASP A 105 -14.93 5.84 -6.60
N LEU A 106 -15.01 5.89 -5.27
CA LEU A 106 -13.83 5.92 -4.41
C LEU A 106 -13.14 4.54 -4.38
N TYR A 107 -13.89 3.44 -4.47
CA TYR A 107 -13.34 2.09 -4.55
C TYR A 107 -12.33 1.93 -5.70
N LEU A 108 -12.64 2.47 -6.89
CA LEU A 108 -11.73 2.44 -8.04
C LEU A 108 -10.47 3.27 -7.78
N ALA A 109 -10.63 4.48 -7.24
CA ALA A 109 -9.50 5.37 -6.94
C ALA A 109 -8.57 4.79 -5.87
N ILE A 110 -9.14 4.19 -4.82
CA ILE A 110 -8.42 3.54 -3.73
C ILE A 110 -7.59 2.36 -4.22
N SER A 111 -8.11 1.62 -5.20
CA SER A 111 -7.47 0.40 -5.71
C SER A 111 -6.19 0.68 -6.49
N ILE A 112 -5.96 1.93 -6.96
CA ILE A 112 -4.77 2.29 -7.74
C ILE A 112 -3.49 2.04 -6.94
N GLY A 113 -3.41 2.52 -5.70
CA GLY A 113 -2.23 2.37 -4.85
C GLY A 113 -1.84 0.90 -4.64
N PRO A 114 -2.74 0.06 -4.11
CA PRO A 114 -2.48 -1.36 -3.93
C PRO A 114 -2.17 -2.11 -5.22
N VAL A 115 -2.85 -1.82 -6.33
CA VAL A 115 -2.57 -2.49 -7.62
C VAL A 115 -1.16 -2.17 -8.11
N LEU A 116 -0.70 -0.92 -7.97
CA LEU A 116 0.68 -0.55 -8.30
C LEU A 116 1.68 -1.23 -7.34
N GLY A 117 1.36 -1.29 -6.04
CA GLY A 117 2.14 -2.02 -5.04
C GLY A 117 2.30 -3.51 -5.35
N LEU A 118 1.20 -4.17 -5.69
CA LEU A 118 1.16 -5.57 -6.13
C LEU A 118 1.96 -5.79 -7.40
N THR A 119 1.77 -4.93 -8.39
CA THR A 119 2.48 -5.02 -9.67
C THR A 119 3.98 -4.88 -9.44
N GLY A 120 4.40 -3.89 -8.64
CA GLY A 120 5.81 -3.70 -8.30
C GLY A 120 6.41 -4.87 -7.51
N GLY A 121 5.68 -5.41 -6.53
CA GLY A 121 6.10 -6.59 -5.77
C GLY A 121 6.21 -7.85 -6.64
N LEU A 122 5.24 -8.11 -7.52
CA LEU A 122 5.27 -9.23 -8.46
C LEU A 122 6.40 -9.11 -9.47
N LEU A 123 6.62 -7.91 -10.03
CA LEU A 123 7.77 -7.65 -10.92
C LEU A 123 9.11 -7.84 -10.19
N GLY A 124 9.17 -7.50 -8.90
CA GLY A 124 10.33 -7.72 -8.05
C GLY A 124 10.60 -9.20 -7.73
N SER A 125 9.57 -10.04 -7.65
CA SER A 125 9.69 -11.46 -7.29
C SER A 125 10.09 -12.36 -8.46
N ILE A 126 9.60 -12.05 -9.67
CA ILE A 126 9.95 -12.77 -10.91
C ILE A 126 11.35 -12.44 -11.43
N TRP A 127 12.01 -11.44 -10.85
CA TRP A 127 13.38 -11.10 -11.20
C TRP A 127 14.35 -12.21 -10.79
N ARG A 128 15.21 -12.60 -11.73
CA ARG A 128 16.41 -13.39 -11.48
C ARG A 128 17.61 -12.59 -12.02
N PRO A 129 18.69 -12.40 -11.26
CA PRO A 129 19.94 -11.96 -11.86
C PRO A 129 20.34 -13.00 -12.92
N ALA A 130 20.79 -12.53 -14.09
CA ALA A 130 21.32 -13.43 -15.11
C ALA A 130 22.55 -14.15 -14.53
N PRO A 131 22.76 -15.45 -14.81
CA PRO A 131 23.99 -16.12 -14.41
C PRO A 131 25.18 -15.42 -15.08
N GLU A 132 26.22 -15.16 -14.28
CA GLU A 132 27.51 -14.62 -14.73
C GLU A 132 28.24 -15.59 -15.67
#